data_AF-A0A5B8N3A6-F1
#
_entry.id   AF-A0A5B8N3A6-F1
#
_cell.length_a   1.000
_cell.length_b   1.000
_cell.length_c   1.000
_cell.angle_alpha   90.00
_cell.angle_beta   90.00
_cell.angle_gamma   90.00
#
_symmetry.space_group_name_H-M   'P 1'
#
loop_
_entity.id
_entity.type
_entity.pdbx_description
1 polymer ?
#
loop_
_entity_poly.entity_id
_entity_poly.type
_entity_poly.pdbx_seq_one_letter_code
_entity_poly.pdbx_strand_id
1 'polypeptide(L)'
;MSNSDNITPRDNSLTRPIRPLPNFIFMSRWLQLPLYLGLILAQCVYVYHFWVELSDLIGAAIGNQGALQHILDAVAVEGAVKPAKLNETTIMLVVLGLIDVVMISNLLIMVIVGGYETFVSRMNLEQHPDQPEWLSHVNASVLKVKLATAIIGISSIHLLKTFINASAYDVKTILAQTGIHFVFLLSAMAIAMCDRLMAVPDQHSQQSH
;
A
#
# COMPACT_ATOMS: atom_id res chain seq x y z
N MET A 1 -84.18 -10.27 2.37
CA MET A 1 -83.12 -9.25 2.25
C MET A 1 -81.81 -9.92 2.64
N SER A 2 -80.93 -10.30 1.70
CA SER A 2 -79.84 -9.47 1.11
C SER A 2 -79.06 -8.74 2.21
N ASN A 3 -77.76 -8.93 2.41
CA ASN A 3 -76.72 -8.94 1.37
C ASN A 3 -75.52 -9.79 1.80
N SER A 4 -75.03 -10.58 0.86
CA SER A 4 -73.62 -10.91 0.67
C SER A 4 -72.73 -9.68 0.83
N ASP A 5 -71.54 -9.84 1.41
CA ASP A 5 -70.30 -9.34 0.81
C ASP A 5 -69.08 -10.02 1.47
N ASN A 6 -68.65 -11.09 0.79
CA ASN A 6 -67.35 -11.71 0.90
C ASN A 6 -66.31 -10.72 0.36
N ILE A 7 -65.44 -10.16 1.21
CA ILE A 7 -64.28 -9.38 0.75
C ILE A 7 -63.02 -10.15 1.11
N THR A 8 -62.64 -11.05 0.21
CA THR A 8 -61.30 -11.61 0.09
C THR A 8 -60.25 -10.50 0.13
N PRO A 9 -59.08 -10.71 0.76
CA PRO A 9 -58.02 -9.71 0.80
C PRO A 9 -57.52 -9.49 -0.62
N ARG A 10 -57.54 -8.24 -1.10
CA ARG A 10 -56.87 -7.87 -2.35
C ARG A 10 -55.36 -7.88 -2.09
N ASP A 11 -54.73 -9.02 -2.37
CA ASP A 11 -53.28 -9.11 -2.52
C ASP A 11 -52.87 -8.36 -3.79
N ASN A 12 -52.61 -7.07 -3.63
CA ASN A 12 -52.04 -6.24 -4.68
C ASN A 12 -50.51 -6.34 -4.56
N SER A 13 -49.95 -7.48 -4.99
CA SER A 13 -48.51 -7.66 -5.13
C SER A 13 -48.02 -6.77 -6.29
N LEU A 14 -47.79 -5.48 -6.00
CA LEU A 14 -47.10 -4.57 -6.88
C LEU A 14 -45.70 -5.13 -7.14
N THR A 15 -45.49 -5.73 -8.31
CA THR A 15 -44.17 -6.13 -8.81
C THR A 15 -43.32 -4.86 -8.93
N ARG A 16 -42.54 -4.59 -7.89
CA ARG A 16 -41.63 -3.44 -7.81
C ARG A 16 -40.54 -3.65 -8.86
N PRO A 17 -40.35 -2.76 -9.85
CA PRO A 17 -39.28 -2.91 -10.82
C PRO A 17 -37.94 -2.90 -10.09
N ILE A 18 -37.12 -3.91 -10.35
CA ILE A 18 -35.79 -4.05 -9.79
C ILE A 18 -34.99 -2.83 -10.26
N ARG A 19 -34.58 -1.98 -9.32
CA ARG A 19 -33.77 -0.79 -9.63
C ARG A 19 -32.48 -1.26 -10.32
N PRO A 20 -31.96 -0.59 -11.36
CA PRO A 20 -30.72 -1.00 -12.04
C PRO A 20 -29.45 -0.80 -11.19
N LEU A 21 -29.55 -0.08 -10.06
CA LEU A 21 -28.43 0.24 -9.17
C LEU A 21 -27.70 -0.97 -8.57
N PRO A 22 -28.36 -2.03 -8.06
CA PRO A 22 -27.68 -3.19 -7.48
C PRO A 22 -26.82 -3.93 -8.50
N ASN A 23 -27.22 -4.00 -9.78
CA ASN A 23 -26.46 -4.68 -10.82
C ASN A 23 -25.14 -3.94 -11.15
N PHE A 24 -25.15 -2.60 -11.12
CA PHE A 24 -23.95 -1.78 -11.25
C PHE A 24 -23.01 -1.93 -10.03
N ILE A 25 -23.57 -2.02 -8.82
CA ILE A 25 -22.79 -2.27 -7.60
C ILE A 25 -22.11 -3.65 -7.65
N PHE A 26 -22.82 -4.69 -8.12
CA PHE A 26 -22.24 -6.03 -8.29
C PHE A 26 -21.12 -6.09 -9.36
N MET A 27 -21.26 -5.37 -10.49
CA MET A 27 -20.19 -5.30 -11.50
C MET A 27 -18.90 -4.64 -11.00
N SER A 28 -18.99 -3.69 -10.06
CA SER A 28 -17.80 -3.02 -9.50
C SER A 28 -16.82 -3.99 -8.81
N ARG A 29 -17.31 -5.13 -8.30
CA ARG A 29 -16.47 -6.18 -7.68
C ARG A 29 -15.65 -6.95 -8.70
N TRP A 30 -16.20 -7.18 -9.89
CA TRP A 30 -15.49 -7.85 -10.98
C TRP A 30 -14.34 -6.99 -11.52
N LEU A 31 -14.43 -5.66 -11.42
CA LEU A 31 -13.32 -4.77 -11.78
C LEU A 31 -12.16 -4.84 -10.77
N GLN A 32 -12.45 -5.16 -9.51
CA GLN A 32 -11.43 -5.26 -8.46
C GLN A 32 -10.60 -6.54 -8.55
N LEU A 33 -11.20 -7.65 -9.00
CA LEU A 33 -10.52 -8.95 -9.13
C LEU A 33 -9.26 -8.91 -10.03
N PRO A 34 -9.29 -8.38 -11.27
CA PRO A 34 -8.09 -8.28 -12.10
C PRO A 34 -7.06 -7.29 -11.52
N LEU A 35 -7.48 -6.25 -10.80
CA LEU A 35 -6.55 -5.33 -10.13
C LEU A 35 -5.77 -6.02 -9.01
N TYR A 36 -6.44 -6.77 -8.14
CA TYR A 36 -5.76 -7.54 -7.09
C TYR A 36 -4.86 -8.62 -7.68
N LEU A 37 -5.31 -9.31 -8.73
CA LEU A 37 -4.46 -10.28 -9.43
C LEU A 37 -3.20 -9.60 -9.98
N GLY A 38 -3.35 -8.43 -10.60
CA GLY A 38 -2.22 -7.62 -11.08
C GLY A 38 -1.25 -7.22 -9.96
N LEU A 39 -1.76 -6.77 -8.81
CA LEU A 39 -0.93 -6.40 -7.65
C LEU A 39 -0.19 -7.61 -7.06
N ILE A 40 -0.85 -8.78 -6.97
CA ILE A 40 -0.21 -10.02 -6.51
C ILE A 40 0.88 -10.47 -7.48
N LEU A 41 0.62 -10.42 -8.79
CA LEU A 41 1.63 -10.73 -9.81
C LEU A 41 2.82 -9.76 -9.73
N ALA A 42 2.57 -8.46 -9.57
CA ALA A 42 3.61 -7.47 -9.34
C ALA A 42 4.45 -7.81 -8.11
N GLN A 43 3.81 -8.22 -7.01
CA GLN A 43 4.50 -8.68 -5.80
C GLN A 43 5.41 -9.89 -6.09
N CYS A 44 4.95 -10.88 -6.85
CA CYS A 44 5.77 -12.02 -7.26
C CYS A 44 6.99 -11.58 -8.09
N VAL A 45 6.82 -10.61 -8.99
CA VAL A 45 7.93 -10.04 -9.78
C VAL A 45 8.95 -9.35 -8.87
N TYR A 46 8.51 -8.57 -7.88
CA TYR A 46 9.43 -7.94 -6.92
C TYR A 46 10.21 -8.96 -6.08
N VAL A 47 9.57 -10.03 -5.63
CA VAL A 47 10.25 -11.11 -4.90
C VAL A 47 11.30 -11.79 -5.78
N TYR A 48 10.97 -12.04 -7.05
CA TYR A 48 11.92 -12.58 -8.01
C TYR A 48 13.10 -11.61 -8.23
N HIS A 49 12.82 -10.32 -8.45
CA HIS A 49 13.83 -9.29 -8.64
C HIS A 49 14.79 -9.19 -7.46
N PHE A 50 14.26 -9.21 -6.23
CA PHE A 50 15.05 -9.24 -5.00
C PHE A 50 16.02 -10.42 -4.99
N TRP A 51 15.56 -11.61 -5.38
CA TRP A 51 16.40 -12.81 -5.40
C TRP A 51 17.51 -12.72 -6.45
N VAL A 52 17.21 -12.16 -7.62
CA VAL A 52 18.20 -11.91 -8.69
C VAL A 52 19.28 -10.95 -8.19
N GLU A 53 18.89 -9.76 -7.71
CA GLU A 53 19.85 -8.76 -7.21
C GLU A 53 20.69 -9.28 -6.02
N LEU A 54 20.07 -10.05 -5.12
CA LEU A 54 20.77 -10.69 -4.01
C LEU A 54 21.79 -11.70 -4.50
N SER A 55 21.43 -12.53 -5.48
CA SER A 55 22.34 -13.53 -6.06
C SER A 55 23.51 -12.87 -6.79
N ASP A 56 23.27 -11.76 -7.49
CA ASP A 56 24.32 -10.98 -8.14
C ASP A 56 25.26 -10.36 -7.09
N LEU A 57 24.72 -9.76 -6.03
CA LEU A 57 25.51 -9.20 -4.92
C LEU A 57 26.44 -10.25 -4.29
N ILE A 58 25.89 -11.41 -3.95
CA ILE A 58 26.68 -12.52 -3.38
C ILE A 58 27.70 -13.02 -4.39
N GLY A 59 27.29 -13.22 -5.64
CA GLY A 59 28.14 -13.67 -6.75
C GLY A 59 29.33 -12.75 -6.97
N ALA A 60 29.10 -11.44 -7.01
CA ALA A 60 30.15 -10.46 -7.17
C ALA A 60 31.10 -10.42 -5.95
N ALA A 61 30.57 -10.58 -4.73
CA ALA A 61 31.37 -10.64 -3.50
C ALA A 61 32.31 -11.87 -3.46
N ILE A 62 31.91 -13.00 -4.04
CA ILE A 62 32.74 -14.21 -4.16
C ILE A 62 33.63 -14.22 -5.43
N GLY A 63 33.63 -13.15 -6.23
CA GLY A 63 34.53 -12.97 -7.38
C GLY A 63 33.97 -13.33 -8.75
N ASN A 64 32.64 -13.50 -8.90
CA ASN A 64 32.00 -13.70 -10.21
C ASN A 64 32.00 -12.39 -11.03
N GLN A 65 32.72 -12.39 -12.16
CA GLN A 65 32.86 -11.22 -13.02
C GLN A 65 31.55 -10.83 -13.75
N GLY A 66 30.69 -11.79 -14.08
CA GLY A 66 29.40 -11.50 -14.73
C GLY A 66 28.42 -10.79 -13.79
N ALA A 67 28.30 -11.31 -12.57
CA ALA A 67 27.50 -10.69 -11.51
C ALA A 67 28.03 -9.30 -11.14
N LEU A 68 29.36 -9.12 -11.14
CA LEU A 68 30.00 -7.81 -10.93
C LEU A 68 29.58 -6.78 -11.99
N GLN A 69 29.58 -7.16 -13.27
CA GLN A 69 29.18 -6.25 -14.35
C GLN A 69 27.72 -5.83 -14.21
N HIS A 70 26.83 -6.78 -13.91
CA HIS A 70 25.41 -6.51 -13.68
C HIS A 70 25.20 -5.50 -12.55
N ILE A 71 25.91 -5.66 -11.43
CA ILE A 71 25.87 -4.69 -10.32
C ILE A 71 26.36 -3.32 -10.77
N LEU A 72 27.54 -3.26 -11.38
CA LEU A 72 28.16 -2.01 -11.76
C LEU A 72 27.29 -1.21 -12.74
N ASP A 73 26.59 -1.89 -13.63
CA ASP A 73 25.63 -1.27 -14.53
C ASP A 73 24.34 -0.84 -13.82
N ALA A 74 23.83 -1.62 -12.86
CA ALA A 74 22.62 -1.29 -12.11
C ALA A 74 22.77 -0.06 -11.19
N VAL A 75 23.98 0.21 -10.67
CA VAL A 75 24.26 1.42 -9.87
C VAL A 75 25.00 2.52 -10.65
N ALA A 76 25.29 2.32 -11.93
CA ALA A 76 25.85 3.37 -12.77
C ALA A 76 24.83 4.49 -12.98
N VAL A 77 25.26 5.73 -12.74
CA VAL A 77 24.48 6.92 -13.07
C VAL A 77 24.89 7.40 -14.46
N GLU A 78 23.92 7.78 -15.29
CA GLU A 78 24.19 8.33 -16.62
C GLU A 78 25.13 9.53 -16.53
N GLY A 79 26.26 9.48 -17.25
CA GLY A 79 27.27 10.53 -17.25
C GLY A 79 28.30 10.48 -16.11
N ALA A 80 28.16 9.56 -15.15
CA ALA A 80 29.15 9.34 -14.09
C ALA A 80 30.20 8.28 -14.50
N VAL A 81 31.39 8.36 -13.89
CA VAL A 81 32.46 7.36 -14.11
C VAL A 81 32.01 6.02 -13.53
N LYS A 82 31.92 4.99 -14.37
CA LYS A 82 31.60 3.63 -13.92
C LYS A 82 32.69 3.11 -12.98
N PRO A 83 32.33 2.58 -11.79
CA PRO A 83 33.31 1.98 -10.89
C PRO A 83 33.95 0.75 -11.55
N ALA A 84 35.26 0.58 -11.42
CA ALA A 84 35.98 -0.54 -12.03
C ALA A 84 35.99 -1.82 -11.16
N LYS A 85 35.55 -1.72 -9.90
CA LYS A 85 35.53 -2.81 -8.92
C LYS A 85 34.45 -2.56 -7.87
N LEU A 86 34.09 -3.59 -7.09
CA LEU A 86 33.33 -3.41 -5.86
C LEU A 86 34.15 -2.56 -4.89
N ASN A 87 33.70 -1.33 -4.67
CA ASN A 87 34.14 -0.51 -3.56
C ASN A 87 33.00 -0.41 -2.53
N GLU A 88 33.30 0.17 -1.37
CA GLU A 88 32.33 0.35 -0.29
C GLU A 88 31.07 1.09 -0.75
N THR A 89 31.22 2.14 -1.56
CA THR A 89 30.11 2.92 -2.11
C THR A 89 29.19 2.08 -3.00
N THR A 90 29.74 1.27 -3.91
CA THR A 90 28.99 0.37 -4.78
C THR A 90 28.20 -0.64 -3.96
N ILE A 91 28.84 -1.28 -2.98
CA ILE A 91 28.18 -2.27 -2.11
C ILE A 91 27.02 -1.60 -1.36
N MET A 92 27.26 -0.42 -0.77
CA MET A 92 26.24 0.34 -0.06
C MET A 92 25.06 0.72 -0.96
N LEU A 93 25.32 1.19 -2.20
CA LEU A 93 24.26 1.55 -3.15
C LEU A 93 23.41 0.34 -3.60
N VAL A 94 24.02 -0.83 -3.77
CA VAL A 94 23.27 -2.06 -4.10
C VAL A 94 22.42 -2.51 -2.91
N VAL A 95 23.00 -2.51 -1.70
CA VAL A 95 22.25 -2.86 -0.48
C VAL A 95 21.08 -1.90 -0.26
N LEU A 96 21.27 -0.59 -0.50
CA LEU A 96 20.18 0.39 -0.48
C LEU A 96 19.09 0.08 -1.52
N GLY A 97 19.46 -0.38 -2.71
CA GLY A 97 18.51 -0.86 -3.72
C GLY A 97 17.70 -2.07 -3.26
N LEU A 98 18.37 -3.07 -2.67
CA LEU A 98 17.70 -4.25 -2.10
C LEU A 98 16.72 -3.87 -0.98
N ILE A 99 17.10 -2.94 -0.10
CA ILE A 99 16.21 -2.43 0.96
C ILE A 99 14.99 -1.73 0.35
N ASP A 100 15.18 -0.95 -0.71
CA ASP A 100 14.09 -0.24 -1.37
C ASP A 100 13.06 -1.19 -1.99
N VAL A 101 13.50 -2.25 -2.68
CA VAL A 101 12.63 -3.31 -3.21
C VAL A 101 11.76 -3.93 -2.10
N VAL A 102 12.34 -4.16 -0.93
CA VAL A 102 11.62 -4.68 0.24
C VAL A 102 10.62 -3.66 0.80
N MET A 103 10.97 -2.38 0.83
CA MET A 103 10.07 -1.32 1.29
C MET A 103 8.85 -1.15 0.38
N ILE A 104 9.06 -1.16 -0.94
CA ILE A 104 7.96 -1.11 -1.92
C ILE A 104 7.07 -2.35 -1.78
N SER A 105 7.67 -3.53 -1.62
CA SER A 105 6.96 -4.80 -1.40
C SER A 105 6.07 -4.78 -0.16
N ASN A 106 6.53 -4.19 0.94
CA ASN A 106 5.74 -4.05 2.16
C ASN A 106 4.58 -3.07 1.98
N LEU A 107 4.79 -1.97 1.25
CA LEU A 107 3.74 -1.02 0.91
C LEU A 107 2.68 -1.67 0.00
N LEU A 108 3.09 -2.46 -0.99
CA LEU A 108 2.16 -3.16 -1.88
C LEU A 108 1.25 -4.12 -1.12
N ILE A 109 1.80 -4.94 -0.22
CA ILE A 109 0.99 -5.82 0.64
C ILE A 109 -0.02 -5.02 1.44
N MET A 110 0.41 -3.89 2.01
CA MET A 110 -0.48 -3.02 2.78
C MET A 110 -1.62 -2.44 1.94
N VAL A 111 -1.34 -2.04 0.68
CA VAL A 111 -2.36 -1.56 -0.26
C VAL A 111 -3.32 -2.67 -0.68
N ILE A 112 -2.82 -3.87 -0.93
CA ILE A 112 -3.64 -5.05 -1.27
C ILE A 112 -4.61 -5.36 -0.13
N VAL A 113 -4.10 -5.48 1.10
CA VAL A 113 -4.92 -5.83 2.27
C VAL A 113 -5.90 -4.71 2.61
N GLY A 114 -5.44 -3.45 2.65
CA GLY A 114 -6.29 -2.30 2.95
C GLY A 114 -7.38 -2.06 1.91
N GLY A 115 -7.05 -2.24 0.63
CA GLY A 115 -8.04 -2.20 -0.46
C GLY A 115 -9.06 -3.32 -0.31
N TYR A 116 -8.62 -4.55 -0.02
CA TYR A 116 -9.49 -5.70 0.11
C TYR A 116 -10.46 -5.51 1.29
N GLU A 117 -9.96 -5.05 2.43
CA GLU A 117 -10.79 -4.72 3.60
C GLU A 117 -11.84 -3.65 3.26
N THR A 118 -11.43 -2.57 2.61
CA THR A 118 -12.29 -1.41 2.34
C THR A 118 -13.38 -1.71 1.32
N PHE A 119 -13.03 -2.41 0.24
CA PHE A 119 -13.93 -2.58 -0.91
C PHE A 119 -14.53 -3.97 -1.04
N VAL A 120 -13.82 -5.05 -0.72
CA VAL A 120 -14.34 -6.41 -0.93
C VAL A 120 -15.00 -6.97 0.33
N SER A 121 -14.38 -6.77 1.50
CA SER A 121 -14.82 -7.30 2.79
C SER A 121 -16.06 -6.58 3.35
N ARG A 122 -16.05 -5.24 3.38
CA ARG A 122 -17.17 -4.44 3.94
C ARG A 122 -18.48 -4.58 3.16
N MET A 123 -18.44 -4.92 1.87
CA MET A 123 -19.65 -5.11 1.05
C MET A 123 -20.31 -6.49 1.19
N ASN A 124 -19.80 -7.38 2.06
CA ASN A 124 -20.30 -8.76 2.20
C ASN A 124 -20.89 -9.08 3.59
N LEU A 125 -21.16 -8.08 4.44
CA LEU A 125 -21.54 -8.27 5.86
C LEU A 125 -22.92 -7.70 6.26
N GLU A 126 -23.85 -7.50 5.31
CA GLU A 126 -25.19 -7.00 5.64
C GLU A 126 -26.19 -8.07 6.11
N GLN A 127 -25.85 -9.37 6.16
CA GLN A 127 -26.85 -10.44 6.40
C GLN A 127 -26.44 -11.69 7.22
N HIS A 128 -25.51 -11.62 8.19
CA HIS A 128 -25.35 -12.74 9.14
C HIS A 128 -25.14 -12.29 10.60
N PRO A 129 -25.89 -12.88 11.58
CA PRO A 129 -25.82 -12.54 13.01
C PRO A 129 -24.51 -12.94 13.70
N ASP A 130 -23.63 -13.68 13.03
CA ASP A 130 -22.33 -14.12 13.56
C ASP A 130 -21.18 -13.48 12.75
N GLN A 131 -20.85 -12.23 13.06
CA GLN A 131 -19.62 -11.59 12.60
C GLN A 131 -18.50 -11.90 13.61
N PRO A 132 -17.34 -12.44 13.19
CA PRO A 132 -16.27 -12.74 14.11
C PRO A 132 -15.45 -11.48 14.46
N GLU A 133 -15.07 -11.35 15.74
CA GLU A 133 -14.53 -10.15 16.41
C GLU A 133 -13.21 -9.57 15.83
N TRP A 134 -12.53 -10.29 14.94
CA TRP A 134 -11.24 -9.88 14.36
C TRP A 134 -11.36 -8.90 13.17
N LEU A 135 -12.55 -8.70 12.59
CA LEU A 135 -12.80 -7.77 11.47
C LEU A 135 -13.25 -6.36 11.93
N SER A 136 -13.65 -6.21 13.20
CA SER A 136 -14.08 -4.92 13.77
C SER A 136 -12.92 -4.07 14.30
N HIS A 137 -11.72 -4.66 14.46
CA HIS A 137 -10.59 -3.99 15.13
C HIS A 137 -9.38 -3.71 14.22
N VAL A 138 -9.54 -3.70 12.89
CA VAL A 138 -8.56 -3.01 12.04
C VAL A 138 -8.84 -1.51 12.16
N ASN A 139 -8.26 -0.88 13.19
CA ASN A 139 -8.43 0.54 13.43
C ASN A 139 -7.90 1.30 12.20
N ALA A 140 -8.79 2.01 11.50
CA ALA A 140 -8.45 2.77 10.30
C ALA A 140 -7.29 3.75 10.54
N SER A 141 -7.11 4.24 11.77
CA SER A 141 -5.97 5.05 12.20
C SER A 141 -4.64 4.29 12.11
N VAL A 142 -4.59 3.02 12.52
CA VAL A 142 -3.38 2.18 12.43
C VAL A 142 -2.99 1.92 10.97
N LEU A 143 -3.98 1.72 10.09
CA LEU A 143 -3.73 1.56 8.66
C LEU A 143 -3.25 2.87 8.02
N LYS A 144 -3.77 4.04 8.42
CA LYS A 144 -3.26 5.32 7.89
C LYS A 144 -1.83 5.60 8.32
N VAL A 145 -1.52 5.36 9.60
CA VAL A 145 -0.17 5.58 10.16
C VAL A 145 0.85 4.67 9.48
N LYS A 146 0.57 3.38 9.34
CA LYS A 146 1.48 2.43 8.68
C LYS A 146 1.79 2.83 7.23
N LEU A 147 0.82 3.39 6.51
CA LEU A 147 0.98 3.80 5.12
C LEU A 147 1.86 5.05 5.05
N ALA A 148 1.60 6.03 5.91
CA ALA A 148 2.41 7.24 6.00
C ALA A 148 3.87 6.92 6.36
N THR A 149 4.10 6.03 7.33
CA THR A 149 5.45 5.59 7.71
C THR A 149 6.17 4.88 6.56
N ALA A 150 5.47 4.01 5.81
CA ALA A 150 6.05 3.32 4.66
C ALA A 150 6.48 4.31 3.56
N ILE A 151 5.63 5.28 3.21
CA ILE A 151 5.93 6.30 2.20
C ILE A 151 7.13 7.16 2.61
N ILE A 152 7.17 7.60 3.87
CA ILE A 152 8.32 8.35 4.41
C ILE A 152 9.59 7.51 4.31
N GLY A 153 9.54 6.25 4.74
CA GLY A 153 10.69 5.35 4.71
C GLY A 153 11.26 5.14 3.30
N ILE A 154 10.40 4.86 2.32
CA ILE A 154 10.79 4.73 0.90
C ILE A 154 11.48 6.02 0.42
N SER A 155 10.89 7.18 0.71
CA SER A 155 11.44 8.47 0.33
C SER A 155 12.80 8.76 1.00
N SER A 156 12.97 8.38 2.28
CA SER A 156 14.25 8.53 2.99
C SER A 156 15.36 7.68 2.37
N ILE A 157 15.08 6.43 1.99
CA ILE A 157 16.06 5.53 1.37
C ILE A 157 16.53 6.07 0.02
N HIS A 158 15.59 6.59 -0.78
CA HIS A 158 15.92 7.23 -2.05
C HIS A 158 16.83 8.45 -1.86
N LEU A 159 16.52 9.31 -0.89
CA LEU A 159 17.36 10.48 -0.59
C LEU A 159 18.75 10.07 -0.09
N LEU A 160 18.84 9.02 0.74
CA LEU A 160 20.10 8.48 1.22
C LEU A 160 20.95 7.90 0.07
N LYS A 161 20.33 7.16 -0.86
CA LYS A 161 20.98 6.65 -2.07
C LYS A 161 21.56 7.81 -2.92
N THR A 162 20.78 8.86 -3.14
CA THR A 162 21.23 10.06 -3.85
C THR A 162 22.37 10.77 -3.10
N PHE A 163 22.26 10.89 -1.78
CA PHE A 163 23.26 11.55 -0.94
C PHE A 163 24.62 10.84 -0.99
N ILE A 164 24.62 9.51 -0.94
CA ILE A 164 25.83 8.69 -1.01
C ILE A 164 26.60 8.90 -2.31
N ASN A 165 25.89 9.15 -3.41
CA ASN A 165 26.48 9.39 -4.73
C ASN A 165 26.21 10.82 -5.22
N ALA A 166 26.21 11.80 -4.32
CA ALA A 166 25.74 13.16 -4.60
C ALA A 166 26.49 13.85 -5.75
N SER A 167 27.77 13.53 -5.98
CA SER A 167 28.55 14.08 -7.09
C SER A 167 28.05 13.64 -8.47
N ALA A 168 27.29 12.55 -8.55
CA ALA A 168 26.69 12.05 -9.78
C ALA A 168 25.30 12.65 -10.07
N TYR A 169 24.72 13.42 -9.14
CA TYR A 169 23.38 13.98 -9.28
C TYR A 169 23.42 15.50 -9.38
N ASP A 170 22.52 16.08 -10.17
CA ASP A 170 22.35 17.53 -10.22
C ASP A 170 21.81 18.07 -8.89
N VAL A 171 22.29 19.24 -8.50
CA VAL A 171 21.87 19.93 -7.27
C VAL A 171 20.36 20.16 -7.26
N LYS A 172 19.75 20.45 -8.41
CA LYS A 172 18.30 20.64 -8.52
C LYS A 172 17.54 19.36 -8.17
N THR A 173 18.04 18.19 -8.59
CA THR A 173 17.44 16.89 -8.27
C THR A 173 17.52 16.62 -6.78
N ILE A 174 18.69 16.85 -6.16
CA ILE A 174 18.87 16.66 -4.71
C ILE A 174 17.95 17.60 -3.92
N LEU A 175 17.87 18.88 -4.34
CA LEU A 175 17.00 19.87 -3.69
C LEU A 175 15.52 19.51 -3.84
N ALA A 176 15.09 19.07 -5.03
CA ALA A 176 13.72 18.65 -5.30
C ALA A 176 13.34 17.40 -4.48
N GLN A 177 14.20 16.39 -4.42
CA GLN A 177 13.99 15.20 -3.59
C GLN A 177 13.88 15.57 -2.11
N THR A 178 14.77 16.45 -1.61
CA THR A 178 14.72 16.94 -0.23
C THR A 178 13.41 17.68 0.05
N GLY A 179 12.95 18.52 -0.88
CA GLY A 179 11.67 19.22 -0.77
C GLY A 179 10.48 18.26 -0.72
N ILE A 180 10.43 17.26 -1.60
CA ILE A 180 9.38 16.23 -1.62
C ILE A 180 9.36 15.44 -0.30
N HIS A 181 10.54 15.06 0.21
CA HIS A 181 10.64 14.35 1.47
C HIS A 181 10.08 15.16 2.64
N PHE A 182 10.38 16.46 2.67
CA PHE A 182 9.83 17.37 3.68
C PHE A 182 8.31 17.47 3.60
N VAL A 183 7.74 17.52 2.39
CA VAL A 183 6.27 17.48 2.19
C VAL A 183 5.66 16.19 2.75
N PHE A 184 6.30 15.03 2.56
CA PHE A 184 5.83 13.77 3.14
C PHE A 184 5.90 13.76 4.67
N LEU A 185 6.98 14.28 5.27
CA LEU A 185 7.08 14.42 6.73
C LEU A 185 5.97 15.31 7.30
N LEU A 186 5.74 16.48 6.69
CA LEU A 186 4.66 17.38 7.09
C LEU A 186 3.29 16.72 6.95
N SER A 187 3.07 15.98 5.86
CA SER A 187 1.80 15.26 5.62
C SER A 187 1.55 14.20 6.70
N ALA A 188 2.56 13.42 7.09
CA ALA A 188 2.42 12.43 8.16
C ALA A 188 2.20 13.07 9.53
N MET A 189 2.87 14.18 9.82
CA MET A 189 2.62 14.95 11.03
C MET A 189 1.18 15.46 11.10
N ALA A 190 0.64 15.95 9.98
CA ALA A 190 -0.77 16.37 9.91
C ALA A 190 -1.73 15.19 10.17
N ILE A 191 -1.49 14.02 9.57
CA ILE A 191 -2.28 12.81 9.80
C ILE A 191 -2.24 12.39 11.28
N ALA A 192 -1.04 12.35 11.88
CA ALA A 192 -0.88 11.99 13.29
C ALA A 192 -1.57 12.99 14.23
N MET A 193 -1.53 14.29 13.90
CA MET A 193 -2.22 15.32 14.68
C MET A 193 -3.74 15.18 14.59
N CYS A 194 -4.28 14.90 13.40
CA CYS A 194 -5.71 14.60 13.22
C CYS A 194 -6.14 13.37 14.03
N ASP A 195 -5.38 12.27 13.96
CA ASP A 195 -5.68 11.06 14.73
C ASP A 195 -5.68 11.33 16.25
N ARG A 196 -4.71 12.10 16.75
CA ARG A 196 -4.65 12.49 18.17
C ARG A 196 -5.85 13.33 18.60
N LEU A 197 -6.31 14.27 17.75
CA LEU A 197 -7.48 15.10 18.02
C LEU A 197 -8.78 14.28 18.05
N MET A 198 -8.86 13.23 17.24
CA MET A 198 -10.02 12.32 17.21
C MET A 198 -10.01 11.30 18.37
N ALA A 199 -8.88 11.09 19.04
CA ALA A 199 -8.72 10.16 20.15
C ALA A 199 -9.06 10.76 21.55
N VAL A 200 -9.77 11.89 21.60
CA VAL A 200 -10.20 12.51 22.88
C VAL A 200 -11.21 11.56 23.57
N PRO A 201 -11.00 11.17 24.84
CA PRO A 201 -11.84 10.16 25.50
C PRO A 201 -13.24 10.68 25.81
N ASP A 202 -14.26 9.86 25.60
CA ASP A 202 -15.54 9.95 26.29
C ASP A 202 -15.32 9.71 27.80
N GLN A 203 -14.90 10.75 28.53
CA GLN A 203 -14.91 10.78 29.98
C GLN A 203 -16.24 11.38 30.48
N HIS A 204 -17.39 10.78 30.17
CA HIS A 204 -18.68 11.16 30.79
C HIS A 204 -19.65 9.98 30.90
N SER A 205 -19.26 8.89 31.59
CA SER A 205 -20.24 7.91 32.10
C SER A 205 -19.69 7.05 33.24
N GLN A 206 -19.16 7.69 34.30
CA GLN A 206 -19.01 7.06 35.61
C GLN A 206 -19.46 8.04 36.71
N GLN A 207 -20.76 8.30 36.75
CA GLN A 207 -21.45 8.76 37.95
C GLN A 207 -22.94 8.40 37.83
N SER A 208 -23.28 7.20 38.32
CA SER A 208 -24.58 6.88 38.93
C SER A 208 -24.63 5.39 39.27
N HIS A 209 -24.19 5.05 40.49
CA HIS A 209 -24.93 4.22 41.45
C HIS A 209 -24.27 4.33 42.82
#